data_AF-A0A380P175-F1
#
_entry.id   AF-A0A380P175-F1
#
_cell.length_a   1.000
_cell.length_b   1.000
_cell.length_c   1.000
_cell.angle_alpha   90.00
_cell.angle_beta   90.00
_cell.angle_gamma   90.00
#
_symmetry.space_group_name_H-M   'P 1'
#
loop_
_entity.id
_entity.type
_entity.pdbx_description
1 polymer ?
#
loop_
_entity_poly.entity_id
_entity_poly.type
_entity_poly.pdbx_seq_one_letter_code
_entity_poly.pdbx_strand_id
1 'polypeptide(L)' 'MSDKANIQAKIQTLESQLKQWAQEYYENDAPSVEDARYDQTYAELQALAQEHPELIADDSITKQVGAHALK' A
#
# COMPACT_ATOMS: atom_id res chain seq x y z
N MET A 1 -10.77 -5.91 21.62
CA MET A 1 -9.35 -5.82 21.22
C MET A 1 -9.04 -6.64 19.96
N SER A 2 -10.03 -6.91 19.11
CA SER A 2 -9.85 -7.79 17.93
C SER A 2 -9.85 -7.01 16.61
N ASP A 3 -10.36 -5.78 16.64
CA ASP A 3 -10.56 -4.93 15.46
C ASP A 3 -9.24 -4.36 14.96
N LYS A 4 -8.38 -3.85 15.87
CA LYS A 4 -7.05 -3.34 15.52
C LYS A 4 -6.14 -4.41 14.91
N ALA A 5 -6.17 -5.63 15.43
CA ALA A 5 -5.36 -6.72 14.90
C ALA A 5 -5.81 -7.13 13.48
N ASN A 6 -7.13 -7.10 13.23
CA ASN A 6 -7.67 -7.37 11.90
C ASN A 6 -7.30 -6.26 10.90
N ILE A 7 -7.44 -5.00 11.32
CA ILE A 7 -7.03 -3.85 10.49
C ILE A 7 -5.54 -3.87 10.19
N GLN A 8 -4.70 -4.17 11.18
CA GLN A 8 -3.26 -4.29 10.98
C GLN A 8 -2.92 -5.40 9.98
N ALA A 9 -3.56 -6.56 10.06
CA ALA A 9 -3.38 -7.64 9.08
C ALA A 9 -3.83 -7.21 7.68
N LYS A 10 -4.91 -6.42 7.58
CA LYS A 10 -5.41 -5.89 6.31
C LYS A 10 -4.43 -4.89 5.69
N ILE A 11 -3.89 -3.96 6.49
CA ILE A 11 -2.85 -3.01 6.11
C ILE A 11 -1.63 -3.75 5.56
N GLN A 12 -1.12 -4.76 6.29
CA GLN A 12 0.04 -5.55 5.85
C GLN A 12 -0.21 -6.30 4.53
N THR A 13 -1.44 -6.79 4.34
CA THR A 13 -1.82 -7.51 3.11
C THR A 13 -1.88 -6.56 1.91
N LEU A 14 -2.46 -5.37 2.08
CA LEU A 14 -2.50 -4.33 1.04
C LEU A 14 -1.09 -3.82 0.71
N GLU A 15 -0.27 -3.56 1.73
CA GLU A 15 1.14 -3.18 1.53
C GLU A 15 1.95 -4.22 0.77
N SER A 16 1.81 -5.50 1.13
CA SER A 16 2.56 -6.57 0.47
C SER A 16 2.17 -6.69 -1.00
N GLN A 17 0.89 -6.53 -1.34
CA GLN A 17 0.44 -6.50 -2.73
C GLN A 17 1.02 -5.33 -3.51
N LEU A 18 0.97 -4.12 -2.94
CA LEU A 18 1.53 -2.93 -3.58
C LEU A 18 3.06 -3.02 -3.75
N LYS A 19 3.78 -3.56 -2.75
CA LYS A 19 5.23 -3.82 -2.85
C LYS A 19 5.54 -4.84 -3.94
N GLN A 20 4.76 -5.92 -4.02
CA GLN A 20 4.90 -6.93 -5.07
C GLN A 20 4.70 -6.31 -6.46
N TRP A 21 3.61 -5.56 -6.66
CA TRP A 21 3.33 -4.92 -7.95
C TRP A 21 4.36 -3.86 -8.33
N ALA A 22 4.83 -3.07 -7.35
CA ALA A 22 5.91 -2.12 -7.57
C ALA A 22 7.20 -2.83 -7.97
N GLN A 23 7.54 -3.93 -7.29
CA GLN A 23 8.70 -4.74 -7.63
C GLN A 23 8.58 -5.33 -9.05
N GLU A 24 7.42 -5.85 -9.43
CA GLU A 24 7.16 -6.35 -10.79
C GLU A 24 7.27 -5.24 -11.85
N TYR A 25 6.79 -4.03 -11.54
CA TYR A 25 6.90 -2.86 -12.39
C TYR A 25 8.37 -2.46 -12.61
N TYR A 26 9.17 -2.41 -11.54
CA TYR A 26 10.58 -2.00 -11.61
C TYR A 26 11.52 -3.08 -12.15
N GLU A 27 11.28 -4.36 -11.83
CA GLU A 27 12.18 -5.46 -12.23
C GLU A 27 11.82 -6.07 -13.57
N ASN A 28 10.53 -6.29 -13.86
CA ASN A 28 10.10 -7.06 -15.02
C ASN A 28 9.57 -6.20 -16.18
N ASP A 29 9.40 -4.88 -16.00
CA ASP A 29 8.71 -3.99 -16.95
C ASP A 29 7.31 -4.52 -17.34
N ALA A 30 6.76 -5.41 -16.51
CA ALA A 30 5.56 -6.19 -16.77
C ALA A 30 4.68 -6.14 -15.52
N PRO A 31 3.93 -5.05 -15.33
CA PRO A 31 3.04 -4.95 -14.18
C PRO A 31 1.97 -6.04 -14.24
N SER A 32 1.85 -6.82 -13.16
CA SER A 32 0.80 -7.84 -13.02
C SER A 32 -0.61 -7.24 -12.88
N VAL A 33 -0.71 -5.94 -12.60
CA VAL A 33 -1.97 -5.21 -12.45
C VAL A 33 -1.93 -3.87 -13.19
N GLU A 34 -3.09 -3.41 -13.64
CA GLU A 34 -3.25 -2.07 -14.21
C GLU A 34 -3.07 -0.98 -13.13
N ASP A 35 -2.60 0.21 -13.53
CA ASP A 35 -2.47 1.39 -12.66
C ASP A 35 -3.74 1.66 -11.85
N ALA A 36 -4.92 1.57 -12.47
CA ALA A 36 -6.18 1.78 -11.77
C ALA A 36 -6.39 0.82 -10.58
N ARG A 37 -5.90 -0.43 -10.69
CA ARG A 37 -5.99 -1.42 -9.61
C ARG A 37 -4.99 -1.13 -8.51
N TYR A 38 -3.79 -0.66 -8.89
CA TYR A 38 -2.78 -0.17 -7.95
C TYR A 38 -3.31 1.03 -7.17
N ASP A 39 -3.81 2.05 -7.86
CA ASP A 39 -4.41 3.27 -7.27
C ASP A 39 -5.55 2.95 -6.31
N GLN A 40 -6.46 2.05 -6.69
CA GLN A 40 -7.56 1.64 -5.80
C GLN A 40 -7.06 0.99 -4.51
N THR A 41 -6.07 0.10 -4.63
CA THR A 41 -5.49 -0.60 -3.48
C THR A 41 -4.70 0.36 -2.59
N TYR A 42 -3.98 1.29 -3.21
CA TYR A 42 -3.24 2.34 -2.54
C TYR A 42 -4.16 3.30 -1.80
N ALA A 43 -5.28 3.72 -2.42
CA ALA A 43 -6.28 4.58 -1.79
C ALA A 43 -6.93 3.89 -0.58
N GLU A 44 -7.24 2.59 -0.65
CA GLU A 44 -7.76 1.83 0.49
C GLU A 44 -6.74 1.76 1.64
N LEU A 45 -5.48 1.48 1.33
CA LEU A 45 -4.41 1.48 2.33
C LEU A 45 -4.21 2.87 2.94
N GLN A 46 -4.29 3.93 2.13
CA GLN A 46 -4.17 5.32 2.59
C GLN A 46 -5.32 5.70 3.52
N ALA A 47 -6.56 5.32 3.22
CA ALA A 47 -7.69 5.56 4.10
C ALA A 47 -7.47 4.89 5.47
N LEU A 48 -7.09 3.61 5.47
CA LEU A 48 -6.76 2.87 6.68
C LEU A 48 -5.58 3.51 7.44
N ALA A 49 -4.59 4.03 6.71
CA ALA A 49 -3.45 4.73 7.28
C ALA A 49 -3.83 6.04 7.98
N GLN A 50 -4.78 6.79 7.40
CA GLN A 50 -5.30 8.02 7.99
C GLN A 50 -6.18 7.76 9.21
N GLU A 51 -6.98 6.69 9.18
CA GLU A 51 -7.81 6.29 10.32
C GLU A 51 -6.98 5.69 11.46
N HIS A 52 -5.89 4.97 11.13
CA HIS A 52 -5.04 4.27 12.08
C HIS A 52 -3.54 4.54 11.86
N PRO A 53 -3.07 5.78 12.06
CA PRO A 53 -1.66 6.13 11.86
C PRO A 53 -0.72 5.39 12.82
N GLU A 54 -1.25 4.93 13.96
CA GLU A 54 -0.54 4.10 14.94
C GLU A 54 -0.25 2.67 14.45
N LEU A 55 -0.96 2.18 13.43
CA LEU A 55 -0.80 0.83 12.88
C LEU A 55 0.08 0.81 11.61
N ILE A 56 0.42 1.98 11.07
CA ILE A 56 1.21 2.11 9.85
C ILE A 56 2.69 2.04 10.18
N ALA A 57 3.41 1.14 9.50
CA ALA A 57 4.85 1.04 9.60
C ALA A 57 5.54 2.28 9.02
N ASP A 58 6.72 2.63 9.53
CA ASP A 58 7.48 3.76 8.99
C ASP A 58 7.98 3.48 7.56
N ASP A 59 8.24 2.22 7.24
CA ASP A 59 8.61 1.70 5.92
C ASP A 59 7.40 1.45 4.98
N SER A 60 6.23 2.01 5.31
CA SER A 60 5.03 1.76 4.53
C SER A 60 5.10 2.44 3.15
N ILE A 61 4.67 1.73 2.10
CA ILE A 61 4.70 2.26 0.73
C ILE A 61 3.85 3.54 0.59
N THR A 62 2.84 3.71 1.45
CA THR A 62 2.03 4.94 1.54
C THR A 62 2.81 6.18 1.97
N LYS A 63 3.89 6.01 2.75
CA LYS A 63 4.80 7.09 3.13
C LYS A 63 5.83 7.38 2.02
N GLN A 64 6.28 6.34 1.29
CA GLN A 64 7.26 6.51 0.20
C GLN A 64 6.65 7.05 -1.09
N VAL A 65 5.51 6.51 -1.55
CA VAL A 65 4.88 6.88 -2.84
C VAL A 65 4.22 8.25 -2.78
N GLY A 66 3.73 8.69 -1.62
CA GLY A 66 3.26 10.06 -1.43
C GLY A 66 4.32 11.13 -1.77
N ALA A 67 5.60 10.78 -1.75
CA ALA A 67 6.70 11.64 -2.19
C ALA A 67 7.03 11.52 -3.69
N HIS A 68 6.63 10.43 -4.35
CA HIS A 68 7.04 10.09 -5.72
C HIS A 68 5.98 10.34 -6.80
N ALA A 69 4.71 10.53 -6.45
CA ALA A 69 3.61 10.76 -7.41
C ALA A 69 3.54 12.19 -7.99
N LEU A 70 4.61 12.98 -7.91
CA LEU A 70 4.68 14.31 -8.52
C LEU A 70 5.82 14.35 -9.55
N LYS A 71 5.52 13.95 -10.78
CA LYS A 71 6.16 14.56 -11.95
C LYS A 71 5.24 14.58 -13.16
#